data_AF-A0A830GU24-F1
#
_entry.id   AF-A0A830GU24-F1
#
_cell.length_a   1.000
_cell.length_b   1.000
_cell.length_c   1.000
_cell.angle_alpha   90.00
_cell.angle_beta   90.00
_cell.angle_gamma   90.00
#
_symmetry.space_group_name_H-M   'P 1'
#
loop_
_entity.id
_entity.type
_entity.pdbx_description
1 polymer ?
#
loop_
_entity_poly.entity_id
_entity_poly.type
_entity_poly.pdbx_seq_one_letter_code
_entity_poly.pdbx_strand_id
1 'polypeptide(L)'
;MNGLVLSIISRDRWTSGLELSRALNRRLDEGDFMEIASSGDVDVFYDVAEDEYYLRLKPLQAQEPSPEGSALPSVRLPEEPVPKPSFEEELKSAGPDWRDRYEELVKRGLIREVYINGMAFVVSSKLPGESLQHGVHLE
;
A
#
# COMPACT_ATOMS: atom_id res chain seq x y z
N MET A 1 -18.96 -10.89 -16.85
CA MET A 1 -18.35 -9.78 -17.62
C MET A 1 -16.84 -9.65 -17.43
N ASN A 2 -16.29 -9.94 -16.25
CA ASN A 2 -14.87 -9.69 -15.93
C ASN A 2 -13.81 -10.34 -16.86
N GLY A 3 -14.01 -11.56 -17.37
CA GLY A 3 -12.97 -12.24 -18.17
C GLY A 3 -12.58 -11.54 -19.48
N LEU A 4 -13.53 -10.87 -20.15
CA LEU A 4 -13.27 -10.12 -21.40
C LEU A 4 -12.62 -8.76 -21.10
N VAL A 5 -13.03 -8.10 -20.02
CA VAL A 5 -12.49 -6.81 -19.59
C VAL A 5 -11.00 -6.95 -19.24
N LEU A 6 -10.64 -7.97 -18.46
CA LEU A 6 -9.26 -8.26 -18.06
C LEU A 6 -8.33 -8.60 -19.25
N SER A 7 -8.88 -9.02 -20.39
CA SER A 7 -8.10 -9.32 -21.60
C SER A 7 -7.75 -8.07 -22.44
N ILE A 8 -8.50 -6.97 -22.24
CA ILE A 8 -8.32 -5.71 -22.97
C ILE A 8 -7.40 -4.77 -22.19
N ILE A 9 -7.60 -4.71 -20.87
CA ILE A 9 -6.84 -3.83 -19.99
C ILE A 9 -5.45 -4.41 -19.76
N SER A 10 -4.42 -3.58 -19.87
CA SER A 10 -3.04 -3.98 -19.64
C SER A 10 -2.60 -3.71 -18.19
N ARG A 11 -1.55 -4.42 -17.76
CA ARG A 11 -0.92 -4.21 -16.43
C ARG A 11 0.10 -3.07 -16.44
N ASP A 12 0.76 -2.87 -17.57
CA ASP A 12 1.87 -1.91 -17.73
C ASP A 12 1.43 -0.52 -18.21
N ARG A 13 0.16 -0.35 -18.62
CA ARG A 13 -0.36 0.93 -19.13
C ARG A 13 -1.80 1.19 -18.71
N TRP A 14 -2.12 2.46 -18.54
CA TRP A 14 -3.49 2.92 -18.40
C TRP A 14 -4.22 2.80 -19.74
N THR A 15 -5.44 2.26 -19.70
CA THR A 15 -6.36 2.11 -20.83
C THR A 15 -7.52 3.06 -20.60
N SER A 16 -7.84 3.92 -21.55
CA SER A 16 -8.96 4.86 -21.40
C SER A 16 -10.32 4.13 -21.43
N GLY A 17 -11.32 4.72 -20.79
CA GLY A 17 -12.70 4.25 -20.79
C GLY A 17 -13.28 4.25 -22.20
N LEU A 18 -12.90 5.24 -23.02
CA LEU A 18 -13.21 5.28 -24.44
C LEU A 18 -12.62 4.09 -25.22
N GLU A 19 -11.35 3.75 -25.02
CA GLU A 19 -10.73 2.58 -25.63
C GLU A 19 -11.41 1.29 -25.20
N LEU A 20 -11.71 1.15 -23.90
CA LEU A 20 -12.40 -0.02 -23.37
C LEU A 20 -13.82 -0.14 -23.93
N SER A 21 -14.54 0.98 -24.03
CA SER A 21 -15.88 1.05 -24.63
C SER A 21 -15.87 0.60 -26.10
N ARG A 22 -14.88 1.07 -26.88
CA ARG A 22 -14.68 0.66 -28.27
C ARG A 22 -14.37 -0.83 -28.39
N ALA A 23 -13.48 -1.35 -27.54
CA ALA A 23 -13.09 -2.75 -27.54
C ALA A 23 -14.25 -3.69 -27.15
N LEU A 24 -15.10 -3.26 -26.22
CA LEU A 24 -16.30 -4.00 -25.81
C LEU A 24 -17.50 -3.77 -26.75
N ASN A 25 -17.35 -2.89 -27.74
CA ASN A 25 -18.40 -2.45 -28.66
C ASN A 25 -19.70 -2.04 -27.93
N ARG A 26 -19.56 -1.38 -26.77
CA ARG A 26 -20.67 -0.91 -25.95
C ARG A 26 -20.30 0.37 -25.23
N ARG A 27 -21.26 1.25 -25.00
CA ARG A 27 -21.06 2.44 -24.15
C ARG A 27 -20.96 1.98 -22.69
N LEU A 28 -19.97 2.50 -21.98
CA LEU A 28 -19.79 2.29 -20.54
C LEU A 28 -20.25 3.54 -19.80
N ASP A 29 -20.85 3.35 -18.64
CA ASP A 29 -21.18 4.42 -17.71
C ASP A 29 -20.44 4.28 -16.38
N GLU A 30 -20.58 5.27 -15.49
CA GLU A 30 -19.93 5.29 -14.17
C GLU A 30 -20.16 3.98 -13.39
N GLY A 31 -21.37 3.40 -13.46
CA GLY A 31 -21.72 2.15 -12.80
C GLY A 31 -20.89 0.97 -13.28
N ASP A 32 -20.61 0.89 -14.59
CA ASP A 32 -19.71 -0.15 -15.14
C ASP A 32 -18.29 0.00 -14.58
N PHE A 33 -17.77 1.23 -14.49
CA PHE A 33 -16.43 1.47 -13.95
C PHE A 33 -16.34 1.13 -12.46
N MET A 34 -17.39 1.42 -11.67
CA MET A 34 -17.47 1.02 -10.26
C MET A 34 -17.57 -0.50 -10.09
N GLU A 35 -18.30 -1.19 -10.97
CA GLU A 35 -18.37 -2.67 -10.97
C GLU A 35 -17.00 -3.29 -11.28
N ILE A 36 -16.27 -2.73 -12.25
CA ILE A 36 -14.92 -3.17 -12.59
C ILE A 36 -13.94 -2.92 -11.42
N ALA A 37 -13.99 -1.74 -10.80
CA ALA A 37 -13.18 -1.44 -9.62
C ALA A 37 -13.47 -2.41 -8.45
N SER A 38 -14.74 -2.79 -8.28
CA SER A 38 -15.18 -3.72 -7.23
C SER A 38 -14.69 -5.15 -7.42
N SER A 39 -14.20 -5.53 -8.61
CA SER A 39 -13.58 -6.85 -8.82
C SER A 39 -12.29 -7.02 -8.02
N GLY A 40 -11.62 -5.92 -7.65
CA GLY A 40 -10.37 -5.93 -6.90
C GLY A 40 -9.12 -6.11 -7.75
N ASP A 41 -9.22 -6.54 -9.00
CA ASP A 41 -8.09 -6.80 -9.92
C ASP A 41 -7.67 -5.57 -10.76
N VAL A 42 -8.49 -4.53 -10.77
CA VAL A 42 -8.33 -3.36 -11.65
C VAL A 42 -8.24 -2.09 -10.81
N ASP A 43 -7.24 -1.26 -11.08
CA ASP A 43 -7.19 0.14 -10.64
C ASP A 43 -8.03 0.98 -11.60
N VAL A 44 -8.93 1.79 -11.05
CA VAL A 44 -9.72 2.77 -11.80
C VAL A 44 -9.38 4.16 -11.30
N PHE A 45 -9.01 5.04 -12.22
CA PHE A 45 -8.72 6.46 -11.97
C PHE A 45 -9.69 7.31 -12.80
N TYR A 46 -10.21 8.37 -12.21
CA TYR A 46 -11.05 9.34 -12.91
C TYR A 46 -10.30 10.65 -13.08
N ASP A 47 -10.08 11.06 -14.32
CA ASP A 47 -9.48 12.35 -14.64
C ASP A 47 -10.59 13.40 -14.79
N VAL A 48 -10.62 14.35 -13.85
CA VAL A 48 -11.63 15.42 -13.82
C VAL A 48 -11.39 16.47 -14.90
N ALA A 49 -10.14 16.65 -15.36
CA ALA A 49 -9.81 17.65 -16.37
C ALA A 49 -10.24 17.18 -17.77
N GLU A 50 -10.15 15.87 -18.02
CA GLU A 50 -10.51 15.24 -19.28
C GLU A 50 -11.92 14.61 -19.29
N ASP A 51 -12.60 14.56 -18.13
CA ASP A 51 -13.91 13.91 -17.95
C ASP A 51 -13.90 12.44 -18.41
N GLU A 52 -12.83 11.71 -18.08
CA GLU A 52 -12.54 10.38 -18.63
C GLU A 52 -12.05 9.42 -17.52
N TYR A 53 -12.48 8.16 -17.61
CA TYR A 53 -11.99 7.09 -16.74
C TYR A 53 -10.78 6.39 -17.36
N TYR A 54 -9.83 6.01 -16.53
CA TYR A 54 -8.65 5.26 -16.89
C TYR A 54 -8.58 3.98 -16.06
N LEU A 55 -8.31 2.86 -16.71
CA LEU A 55 -8.27 1.54 -16.10
C LEU A 55 -6.92 0.89 -16.32
N ARG A 56 -6.42 0.19 -15.32
CA ARG A 56 -5.20 -0.61 -15.42
C ARG A 56 -5.37 -1.86 -14.57
N LEU A 57 -4.87 -3.01 -15.03
CA LEU A 57 -4.77 -4.16 -14.14
C LEU A 57 -3.83 -3.80 -12.99
N LYS A 58 -4.23 -4.08 -11.75
CA LYS A 58 -3.33 -3.95 -10.62
C LYS A 58 -2.07 -4.77 -10.92
N PRO A 59 -0.87 -4.36 -10.49
CA PRO A 59 0.29 -5.23 -10.57
C PRO A 59 -0.07 -6.58 -9.92
N LEU A 60 0.46 -7.67 -10.47
CA LEU A 60 0.30 -8.99 -9.87
C LEU A 60 1.17 -8.86 -8.64
N GLN A 61 0.57 -8.39 -7.55
CA GLN A 61 1.25 -8.40 -6.27
C GLN A 61 1.62 -9.87 -6.09
N ALA A 62 2.91 -10.15 -6.10
CA ALA A 62 3.43 -11.40 -5.59
C ALA A 62 2.90 -11.47 -4.17
N GLN A 63 1.76 -12.15 -3.99
CA GLN A 63 0.98 -12.29 -2.76
C GLN A 63 1.56 -11.43 -1.64
N GLU A 64 1.19 -10.15 -1.56
CA GLU A 64 1.18 -9.58 -0.23
C GLU A 64 0.16 -10.42 0.53
N PRO A 65 0.57 -11.17 1.56
CA PRO A 65 -0.30 -12.12 2.19
C PRO A 65 -1.55 -11.37 2.65
N SER A 66 -2.71 -11.86 2.21
CA SER A 66 -4.00 -11.46 2.74
C SER A 66 -3.90 -11.27 4.26
N PRO A 67 -4.50 -10.21 4.84
CA PRO A 67 -4.50 -10.02 6.30
C PRO A 67 -5.26 -11.12 7.06
N GLU A 68 -5.75 -12.14 6.36
CA GLU A 68 -6.40 -13.33 6.91
C GLU A 68 -5.54 -14.56 6.61
N GLY A 69 -4.48 -14.78 7.39
CA GLY A 69 -3.74 -16.04 7.31
C GLY A 69 -2.32 -16.04 7.86
N SER A 70 -1.64 -14.90 7.94
CA SER A 70 -0.41 -14.81 8.73
C SER A 70 -0.78 -14.42 10.15
N ALA A 71 -0.82 -15.42 11.02
CA ALA A 71 -0.52 -15.21 12.43
C ALA A 71 0.91 -14.65 12.53
N LEU A 72 1.09 -13.35 12.24
CA LEU A 72 2.13 -12.60 12.91
C LEU A 72 1.81 -12.80 14.40
N PRO A 73 2.70 -13.40 15.21
CA PRO A 73 2.48 -13.41 16.64
C PRO A 73 2.28 -11.97 17.07
N SER A 74 1.29 -11.73 17.93
CA SER A 74 0.74 -10.46 18.42
C SER A 74 1.76 -9.41 18.88
N VAL A 75 2.65 -8.97 18.01
CA VAL A 75 3.53 -7.83 18.25
C VAL A 75 2.65 -6.61 18.00
N ARG A 76 2.23 -5.99 19.10
CA ARG A 76 1.52 -4.72 19.05
C ARG A 76 2.46 -3.72 18.41
N LEU A 77 2.02 -3.10 17.31
CA LEU A 77 2.74 -1.98 16.76
C LEU A 77 2.76 -0.84 17.79
N PRO A 78 3.89 -0.13 17.93
CA PRO A 78 3.99 0.93 18.91
C PRO A 78 2.99 2.06 18.59
N GLU A 79 2.11 2.35 19.55
CA GLU A 79 1.15 3.46 19.50
C GLU A 79 1.83 4.82 19.75
N GLU A 80 3.02 4.80 20.34
CA GLU A 80 3.87 5.98 20.62
C GLU A 80 5.30 5.72 20.12
N PRO A 81 6.14 6.74 19.86
CA PRO A 81 7.55 6.55 19.56
C PRO A 81 8.29 5.78 20.66
N VAL A 82 8.70 4.55 20.37
CA VAL A 82 9.47 3.70 21.29
C VAL A 82 10.94 3.74 20.90
N PRO A 83 11.89 3.84 21.84
CA PRO A 83 13.31 3.70 21.52
C PRO A 83 13.55 2.39 20.78
N LYS A 84 14.26 2.45 19.65
CA LYS A 84 14.66 1.27 18.87
C LYS A 84 15.20 0.13 19.73
N PRO A 85 16.16 0.34 20.66
CA PRO A 85 16.67 -0.77 21.49
C PRO A 85 15.57 -1.46 22.28
N SER A 86 14.60 -0.73 22.84
CA SER A 86 13.48 -1.31 23.58
C SER A 86 12.55 -2.13 22.68
N PHE A 87 12.27 -1.64 21.48
CA PHE A 87 11.46 -2.38 20.50
C PHE A 87 12.17 -3.64 19.97
N GLU A 88 13.48 -3.56 19.77
CA GLU A 88 14.31 -4.72 19.42
C GLU A 88 14.31 -5.79 20.53
N GLU A 89 14.31 -5.38 21.81
CA GLU A 89 14.17 -6.30 22.93
C GLU A 89 12.81 -7.00 22.97
N GLU A 90 11.72 -6.28 22.71
CA GLU A 90 10.39 -6.89 22.61
C GLU A 90 10.32 -7.92 21.46
N LEU A 91 10.89 -7.60 20.30
CA LEU A 91 10.95 -8.53 19.18
C LEU A 91 11.82 -9.75 19.50
N LYS A 92 12.96 -9.56 20.18
CA LYS A 92 13.83 -10.66 20.65
C LYS A 92 13.08 -11.59 21.61
N SER A 93 12.28 -11.03 22.53
CA SER A 93 11.43 -11.80 23.43
C SER A 93 10.32 -12.55 22.68
N ALA A 94 9.84 -12.03 21.56
CA ALA A 94 8.83 -12.67 20.71
C ALA A 94 9.37 -13.78 19.80
N GLY A 95 10.70 -13.91 19.64
CA GLY A 95 11.30 -15.03 18.92
C GLY A 95 12.74 -14.79 18.44
N PRO A 96 13.44 -15.86 18.03
CA PRO A 96 14.82 -15.79 17.55
C PRO A 96 14.96 -15.05 16.21
N ASP A 97 13.93 -15.08 15.36
CA ASP A 97 13.88 -14.41 14.04
C ASP A 97 13.49 -12.92 14.11
N TRP A 98 13.77 -12.27 15.25
CA TRP A 98 13.36 -10.90 15.52
C TRP A 98 13.92 -9.89 14.50
N ARG A 99 15.09 -10.17 13.93
CA ARG A 99 15.75 -9.30 12.95
C ARG A 99 15.03 -9.31 11.60
N ASP A 100 14.75 -10.49 11.07
CA ASP A 100 13.95 -10.66 9.85
C ASP A 100 12.55 -10.06 10.01
N ARG A 101 11.94 -10.20 11.20
CA ARG A 101 10.67 -9.55 11.52
C ARG A 101 10.76 -8.03 11.54
N TYR A 102 11.80 -7.46 12.17
CA TYR A 102 12.03 -6.02 12.16
C TYR A 102 12.17 -5.49 10.73
N GLU A 103 12.99 -6.15 9.91
CA GLU A 103 13.16 -5.78 8.50
C GLU A 103 11.86 -5.91 7.70
N GLU A 104 11.05 -6.95 7.95
CA GLU A 104 9.76 -7.11 7.30
C GLU A 104 8.80 -5.97 7.68
N LEU A 105 8.74 -5.58 8.95
CA LEU A 105 7.90 -4.47 9.42
C LEU A 105 8.31 -3.12 8.78
N VAL A 106 9.60 -2.89 8.60
CA VAL A 106 10.12 -1.70 7.89
C VAL A 106 9.82 -1.79 6.39
N LYS A 107 10.09 -2.93 5.75
CA LYS A 107 9.86 -3.15 4.30
C LYS A 107 8.39 -3.02 3.91
N ARG A 108 7.49 -3.51 4.76
CA ARG A 108 6.03 -3.38 4.58
C ARG A 108 5.52 -1.99 4.95
N GLY A 109 6.39 -1.08 5.40
CA GLY A 109 6.02 0.27 5.81
C GLY A 109 5.08 0.29 7.01
N LEU A 110 5.09 -0.73 7.87
CA LEU A 110 4.25 -0.78 9.08
C LEU A 110 4.87 0.05 10.21
N ILE A 111 6.19 0.13 10.24
CA ILE A 111 6.97 0.96 11.15
C ILE A 111 7.97 1.83 10.37
N ARG A 112 8.37 2.95 10.97
CA ARG A 112 9.43 3.83 10.48
C ARG A 112 10.37 4.22 11.62
N GLU A 113 11.63 4.43 11.28
CA GLU A 113 12.65 4.89 12.22
C GLU A 113 12.72 6.42 12.19
N VAL A 114 12.63 7.04 13.37
CA VAL A 114 12.77 8.49 13.55
C VAL A 114 13.92 8.78 14.51
N TYR A 115 14.73 9.79 14.21
CA TYR A 115 15.87 10.16 15.03
C TYR A 115 15.53 11.41 15.84
N ILE A 116 15.59 11.30 17.16
CA ILE A 116 15.29 12.40 18.08
C ILE A 116 16.46 12.50 19.06
N ASN A 117 17.13 13.65 19.11
CA ASN A 117 18.24 13.93 20.03
C ASN A 117 19.36 12.84 20.01
N GLY A 118 19.73 12.35 18.82
CA GLY A 118 20.79 11.35 18.65
C GLY A 118 20.38 9.90 18.98
N MET A 119 19.11 9.66 19.32
CA MET A 119 18.57 8.33 19.59
C MET A 119 17.52 7.94 18.54
N ALA A 120 17.56 6.68 18.10
CA ALA A 120 16.61 6.13 17.14
C ALA A 120 15.35 5.64 17.86
N PHE A 121 14.19 6.01 17.33
CA PHE A 121 12.88 5.60 17.79
C PHE A 121 12.13 4.92 16.64
N VAL A 122 11.23 4.00 16.98
CA VAL A 122 10.36 3.28 16.08
C VAL A 122 8.95 3.78 16.30
N VAL A 123 8.29 4.23 15.23
CA VAL A 123 6.88 4.66 15.25
C VAL A 123 6.08 3.87 14.21
N SER A 124 4.80 3.62 14.47
CA SER A 124 3.92 3.00 13.48
C SER A 124 3.55 3.99 12.37
N SER A 125 3.48 3.50 11.13
CA SER A 125 3.16 4.34 9.96
C SER A 125 1.69 4.75 9.87
N LYS A 126 0.82 4.12 10.68
CA LYS A 126 -0.59 4.51 10.83
C LYS A 126 -0.81 5.70 11.75
N LEU A 127 0.21 6.12 12.51
CA LEU A 127 0.11 7.36 13.26
C LEU A 127 0.02 8.50 12.24
N PRO A 128 -1.03 9.36 12.31
CA PRO A 128 -1.11 10.55 11.47
C PRO A 128 0.16 11.34 11.71
N GLY A 129 1.07 11.27 10.74
CA GLY A 129 2.29 12.03 10.77
C GLY A 129 1.91 13.47 10.57
N GLU A 130 1.90 14.25 11.65
CA GLU A 130 2.39 15.61 11.55
C GLU A 130 3.70 15.52 10.77
N SER A 131 3.74 16.18 9.61
CA SER A 131 4.88 16.14 8.71
C SER A 131 6.10 16.65 9.47
N LEU A 132 6.97 15.75 9.93
CA LEU A 132 8.30 16.12 10.40
C LEU A 132 9.08 16.59 9.18
N GLN A 133 9.00 17.90 8.95
CA GLN A 133 9.72 18.60 7.92
C GLN A 133 11.22 18.31 8.12
N HIS A 134 11.84 17.76 7.07
CA HIS A 134 13.28 17.76 6.93
C HIS A 134 13.78 19.21 6.98
N GLY A 135 14.70 19.49 7.90
CA GLY A 135 15.31 20.81 8.02
C GLY A 135 16.51 20.79 8.95
N VAL A 136 17.56 20.06 8.57
CA VAL A 136 18.91 20.33 9.08
C VAL A 136 19.32 21.74 8.64
N HIS A 137 19.51 22.65 9.60
CA HIS A 137 20.44 23.75 9.47
C HIS A 137 21.32 23.75 10.72
N LEU A 138 22.59 23.36 10.52
CA LEU A 138 23.65 23.61 11.48
C LEU A 138 24.08 25.06 11.29
N GLU A 139 24.07 25.83 12.37
CA GLU A 139 24.86 27.07 12.47
C GLU A 139 26.31 26.74 12.86
#